data_AF-A0A150QXN7-F1
#
_entry.id   AF-A0A150QXN7-F1
#
_cell.length_a   1.000
_cell.length_b   1.000
_cell.length_c   1.000
_cell.angle_alpha   90.00
_cell.angle_beta   90.00
_cell.angle_gamma   90.00
#
_symmetry.space_group_name_H-M   'P 1'
#
loop_
_entity.id
_entity.type
_entity.pdbx_description
1 polymer ?
#
loop_
_entity_poly.entity_id
_entity_poly.type
_entity_poly.pdbx_seq_one_letter_code
_entity_poly.pdbx_strand_id
1 'polypeptide(L)'
;MPNPFYAKRIADAPLAFGARYVGTFLWTNGLAAALVLAALAARRLGRDRSIRALAAALLAAVGFVAWAGGDFMEYRLLVPAMPIGAILLARTAFSASAPLAITTFAVLAGASAAHASRVPGFEPPLGVTTIAALRAHVLDPDVGWLRVGAALGDTFDHDPSISVAVRPAGAIPFASDLTAIDMLGLNDVWIARHGTPVRYPEIRGGYRPGHAVTAPLDYLARSGVNLILAHPVVVPEAAPSPATILAKNRHFAALGFDAASARVLVVPLGNGLAVLAWYFTPSAQVDAVIARRGLRLAGPR
;
A
#
# COMPACT_ATOMS: atom_id res chain seq x y z
N MET A 1 12.39 7.30 -13.83
CA MET A 1 12.15 8.77 -13.92
C MET A 1 10.65 9.09 -13.87
N PRO A 2 10.25 10.12 -13.09
CA PRO A 2 9.84 9.90 -11.71
C PRO A 2 8.55 9.07 -11.63
N ASN A 3 8.70 7.85 -11.14
CA ASN A 3 7.69 6.80 -11.15
C ASN A 3 7.32 6.45 -9.69
N PRO A 4 6.14 6.87 -9.22
CA PRO A 4 5.36 6.17 -8.18
C PRO A 4 4.08 5.57 -8.81
N PHE A 5 4.27 4.77 -9.86
CA PHE A 5 3.32 4.38 -10.92
C PHE A 5 2.61 5.58 -11.58
N TYR A 6 3.46 6.53 -12.00
CA TYR A 6 3.10 7.90 -12.37
C TYR A 6 2.12 8.56 -11.41
N ALA A 7 2.29 8.31 -10.08
CA ALA A 7 1.60 8.70 -8.80
C ALA A 7 0.07 8.65 -8.76
N LYS A 8 -0.46 8.06 -9.81
CA LYS A 8 -1.52 8.70 -10.51
C LYS A 8 -1.77 7.85 -11.76
N ARG A 9 -3.01 7.48 -12.02
CA ARG A 9 -3.50 7.55 -13.40
C ARG A 9 -4.60 8.59 -13.38
N ILE A 10 -4.18 9.85 -13.52
CA ILE A 10 -4.95 11.11 -13.53
C ILE A 10 -6.21 11.11 -14.44
N ALA A 11 -6.42 10.08 -15.27
CA ALA A 11 -7.61 9.95 -16.11
C ALA A 11 -8.50 8.73 -15.77
N ASP A 12 -7.98 7.68 -15.13
CA ASP A 12 -8.71 6.40 -14.96
C ASP A 12 -9.23 6.19 -13.54
N ALA A 13 -8.63 6.85 -12.54
CA ALA A 13 -9.20 6.91 -11.21
C ALA A 13 -10.42 7.85 -11.23
N PRO A 14 -11.62 7.40 -10.81
CA PRO A 14 -12.76 8.30 -10.79
C PRO A 14 -12.47 9.47 -9.84
N LEU A 15 -12.63 10.72 -10.30
CA LEU A 15 -12.58 11.91 -9.43
C LEU A 15 -13.49 11.75 -8.20
N ALA A 16 -14.60 11.01 -8.36
CA ALA A 16 -15.49 10.61 -7.29
C ALA A 16 -14.81 9.79 -6.18
N PHE A 17 -13.84 8.94 -6.50
CA PHE A 17 -13.05 8.20 -5.51
C PHE A 17 -12.18 9.16 -4.70
N GLY A 18 -11.40 10.02 -5.37
CA GLY A 18 -10.55 10.99 -4.68
C GLY A 18 -11.34 11.99 -3.84
N ALA A 19 -12.48 12.47 -4.36
CA ALA A 19 -13.40 13.33 -3.62
C ALA A 19 -13.98 12.63 -2.39
N ARG A 20 -14.35 11.34 -2.50
CA ARG A 20 -14.79 10.55 -1.34
C ARG A 20 -13.65 10.33 -0.35
N TYR A 21 -12.44 10.03 -0.79
CA TYR A 21 -11.27 9.86 0.07
C TYR A 21 -11.01 11.12 0.91
N VAL A 22 -11.03 12.30 0.27
CA VAL A 22 -10.94 13.61 0.94
C VAL A 22 -12.14 13.84 1.86
N GLY A 23 -13.36 13.56 1.39
CA GLY A 23 -14.58 13.73 2.18
C GLY A 23 -14.60 12.88 3.43
N THR A 24 -14.19 11.61 3.34
CA THR A 24 -14.06 10.71 4.49
C THR A 24 -13.01 11.24 5.46
N PHE A 25 -11.84 11.69 4.99
CA PHE A 25 -10.85 12.34 5.86
C PHE A 25 -11.42 13.53 6.62
N LEU A 26 -12.10 14.44 5.92
CA LEU A 26 -12.67 15.65 6.52
C LEU A 26 -13.76 15.31 7.54
N TRP A 27 -14.56 14.27 7.26
CA TRP A 27 -15.62 13.81 8.14
C TRP A 27 -15.08 13.10 9.39
N THR A 28 -14.22 12.10 9.22
CA THR A 28 -13.75 11.26 10.33
C THR A 28 -12.87 12.05 11.31
N ASN A 29 -12.18 13.08 10.84
CA ASN A 29 -11.33 13.93 11.69
C ASN A 29 -12.06 15.19 12.20
N GLY A 30 -13.37 15.35 11.95
CA GLY A 30 -14.14 16.52 12.38
C GLY A 30 -13.77 17.83 11.66
N LEU A 31 -12.89 17.77 10.65
CA LEU A 31 -12.42 18.94 9.91
C LEU A 31 -13.53 19.59 9.09
N ALA A 32 -14.53 18.84 8.62
CA ALA A 32 -15.67 19.42 7.90
C ALA A 32 -16.41 20.47 8.76
N ALA A 33 -16.72 20.12 10.01
CA ALA A 33 -17.36 21.05 10.95
C ALA A 33 -16.46 22.24 11.27
N ALA A 34 -15.16 21.99 11.50
CA ALA A 34 -14.18 23.04 11.75
C ALA A 34 -14.03 24.02 10.56
N LEU A 35 -14.08 23.53 9.32
CA LEU A 35 -14.00 24.35 8.11
C LEU A 35 -15.24 25.22 7.92
N VAL A 36 -16.45 24.73 8.25
CA VAL A 36 -17.67 25.55 8.21
C VAL A 36 -17.56 26.71 9.20
N LEU A 37 -17.15 26.42 10.44
CA LEU A 37 -16.95 27.44 11.46
C LEU A 37 -15.89 28.48 11.04
N ALA A 38 -14.78 28.02 10.45
CA ALA A 38 -13.73 28.88 9.92
C ALA A 38 -14.22 29.75 8.73
N ALA A 39 -15.02 29.21 7.82
CA ALA A 39 -15.56 29.94 6.66
C ALA A 39 -16.52 31.06 7.10
N LEU A 40 -17.35 30.82 8.13
CA LEU A 40 -18.22 31.84 8.71
C LEU A 40 -17.41 32.98 9.35
N ALA A 41 -16.26 32.67 9.97
CA ALA A 41 -15.34 33.66 10.53
C ALA A 41 -14.46 34.36 9.47
N ALA A 42 -14.20 33.72 8.33
CA ALA A 42 -13.27 34.19 7.29
C ALA A 42 -13.69 35.51 6.62
N ARG A 43 -14.97 35.90 6.71
CA ARG A 43 -15.45 37.22 6.24
C ARG A 43 -14.67 38.39 6.85
N ARG A 44 -14.12 38.22 8.06
CA ARG A 44 -13.30 39.23 8.76
C ARG A 44 -11.83 39.20 8.34
N LEU A 45 -11.33 38.06 7.86
CA LEU A 45 -9.93 37.79 7.55
C LEU A 45 -9.59 37.83 6.06
N GLY A 46 -10.59 38.00 5.19
CA GLY A 46 -10.42 37.94 3.73
C GLY A 46 -9.47 38.98 3.13
N ARG A 47 -9.06 40.00 3.89
CA ARG A 47 -8.07 41.00 3.45
C ARG A 47 -6.61 40.59 3.74
N ASP A 48 -6.38 39.69 4.69
CA ASP A 48 -5.05 39.23 5.05
C ASP A 48 -4.44 38.39 3.91
N ARG A 49 -3.32 38.87 3.34
CA ARG A 49 -2.62 38.21 2.24
C ARG A 49 -2.06 36.84 2.65
N SER A 50 -1.62 36.68 3.91
CA SER A 50 -1.05 35.44 4.42
C SER A 50 -2.11 34.33 4.51
N ILE A 51 -3.29 34.67 5.03
CA ILE A 51 -4.44 33.74 5.10
C ILE A 51 -4.87 33.28 3.72
N ARG A 52 -4.94 34.21 2.75
CA ARG A 52 -5.29 33.86 1.37
C ARG A 52 -4.26 32.93 0.72
N ALA A 53 -2.97 33.17 0.94
CA ALA A 53 -1.91 32.31 0.42
C ALA A 53 -1.98 30.89 1.03
N LEU A 54 -2.17 30.79 2.35
CA LEU A 54 -2.34 29.50 3.03
C LEU A 54 -3.60 28.77 2.57
N ALA A 55 -4.73 29.47 2.43
CA ALA A 55 -5.97 28.89 1.94
C ALA A 55 -5.83 28.38 0.50
N ALA A 56 -5.19 29.15 -0.38
CA ALA A 56 -4.89 28.73 -1.74
C ALA A 56 -3.98 27.49 -1.77
N ALA A 57 -2.93 27.44 -0.94
CA ALA A 57 -2.05 26.28 -0.83
C ALA A 57 -2.80 25.03 -0.32
N LEU A 58 -3.66 25.19 0.69
CA LEU A 58 -4.50 24.10 1.20
C LEU A 58 -5.46 23.57 0.13
N LEU A 59 -6.16 24.46 -0.56
CA LEU A 59 -7.08 24.09 -1.65
C LEU A 59 -6.36 23.41 -2.80
N ALA A 60 -5.16 23.88 -3.16
CA ALA A 60 -4.32 23.25 -4.18
C ALA A 60 -3.89 21.84 -3.74
N ALA A 61 -3.46 21.66 -2.49
CA ALA A 61 -3.07 20.35 -1.97
C ALA A 61 -4.25 19.37 -1.92
N VAL A 62 -5.39 19.77 -1.36
CA VAL A 62 -6.60 18.93 -1.28
C VAL A 62 -7.16 18.64 -2.68
N GLY A 63 -7.19 19.64 -3.55
CA GLY A 63 -7.60 19.50 -4.95
C GLY A 63 -6.71 18.52 -5.70
N PHE A 64 -5.40 18.58 -5.48
CA PHE A 64 -4.45 17.61 -6.03
C PHE A 64 -4.74 16.19 -5.54
N VAL A 65 -5.02 15.97 -4.24
CA VAL A 65 -5.35 14.62 -3.72
C VAL A 65 -6.64 14.09 -4.34
N ALA A 66 -7.68 14.92 -4.45
CA ALA A 66 -8.93 14.53 -5.09
C ALA A 66 -8.72 14.17 -6.57
N TRP A 67 -7.95 14.99 -7.30
CA TRP A 67 -7.61 14.78 -8.71
C TRP A 67 -6.72 13.55 -8.94
N ALA A 68 -5.77 13.28 -8.05
CA ALA A 68 -4.92 12.09 -8.10
C ALA A 68 -5.70 10.79 -7.82
N GLY A 69 -6.93 10.88 -7.30
CA GLY A 69 -7.77 9.74 -6.97
C GLY A 69 -7.51 9.15 -5.59
N GLY A 70 -6.95 9.94 -4.65
CA GLY A 70 -6.65 9.49 -3.29
C GLY A 70 -5.48 8.50 -3.20
N ASP A 71 -5.46 7.71 -2.13
CA ASP A 71 -4.43 6.68 -1.87
C ASP A 71 -5.12 5.39 -1.39
N PHE A 72 -4.43 4.25 -1.51
CA PHE A 72 -4.86 3.03 -0.82
C PHE A 72 -4.45 3.03 0.65
N MET A 73 -3.54 3.91 1.08
CA MET A 73 -3.19 4.07 2.48
C MET A 73 -4.09 5.12 3.16
N GLU A 74 -4.39 4.91 4.43
CA GLU A 74 -5.18 5.84 5.24
C GLU A 74 -4.54 7.25 5.28
N TYR A 75 -5.19 8.18 4.57
CA TYR A 75 -4.96 9.63 4.54
C TYR A 75 -3.52 10.13 4.33
N ARG A 76 -2.60 9.26 3.90
CA ARG A 76 -1.17 9.58 3.74
C ARG A 76 -0.93 10.81 2.86
N LEU A 77 -1.68 10.96 1.77
CA LEU A 77 -1.52 12.10 0.85
C LEU A 77 -2.02 13.44 1.43
N LEU A 78 -2.82 13.42 2.50
CA LEU A 78 -3.34 14.62 3.16
C LEU A 78 -2.45 15.09 4.31
N VAL A 79 -1.50 14.27 4.77
CA VAL A 79 -0.58 14.61 5.86
C VAL A 79 0.18 15.93 5.60
N PRO A 80 0.73 16.21 4.40
CA PRO A 80 1.40 17.48 4.14
C PRO A 80 0.48 18.71 4.19
N ALA A 81 -0.83 18.53 3.99
CA ALA A 81 -1.82 19.60 4.04
C ALA A 81 -2.28 19.93 5.47
N MET A 82 -2.09 19.01 6.43
CA MET A 82 -2.56 19.15 7.81
C MET A 82 -1.98 20.37 8.54
N PRO A 83 -0.66 20.69 8.48
CA PRO A 83 -0.12 21.87 9.15
C PRO A 83 -0.74 23.17 8.64
N ILE A 84 -0.96 23.28 7.33
CA ILE A 84 -1.60 24.46 6.71
C ILE A 84 -3.04 24.60 7.21
N GLY A 85 -3.80 23.49 7.22
CA GLY A 85 -5.15 23.46 7.76
C GLY A 85 -5.21 23.84 9.24
N ALA A 86 -4.29 23.32 10.06
CA ALA A 86 -4.21 23.63 11.48
C ALA A 86 -3.94 25.12 11.74
N ILE A 87 -3.01 25.74 11.01
CA ILE A 87 -2.71 27.17 11.13
C ILE A 87 -3.93 28.03 10.74
N LEU A 88 -4.60 27.70 9.63
CA LEU A 88 -5.81 28.40 9.19
C LEU A 88 -6.94 28.28 10.20
N LEU A 89 -7.19 27.07 10.71
CA LEU A 89 -8.22 26.81 11.72
C LEU A 89 -7.93 27.57 13.03
N ALA A 90 -6.70 27.49 13.54
CA ALA A 90 -6.31 28.21 14.74
C ALA A 90 -6.49 29.72 14.56
N ARG A 91 -5.96 30.30 13.47
CA ARG A 91 -6.01 31.74 13.24
C ARG A 91 -7.43 32.24 13.03
N THR A 92 -8.27 31.51 12.30
CA THR A 92 -9.69 31.86 12.13
C THR A 92 -10.47 31.77 13.44
N ALA A 93 -10.26 30.72 14.23
CA ALA A 93 -10.99 30.52 15.46
C ALA A 93 -10.60 31.54 16.54
N PHE A 94 -9.29 31.80 16.74
CA PHE A 94 -8.82 32.81 17.69
C PHE A 94 -9.17 34.25 17.28
N SER A 95 -9.27 34.55 15.98
CA SER A 95 -9.70 35.88 15.51
C SER A 95 -11.20 36.12 15.64
N ALA A 96 -12.00 35.06 15.85
CA ALA A 96 -13.45 35.16 15.95
C ALA A 96 -13.89 35.41 17.40
N SER A 97 -13.61 34.46 18.30
CA SER A 97 -13.87 34.54 19.73
C SER A 97 -13.25 33.34 20.47
N ALA A 98 -12.97 33.50 21.77
CA ALA A 98 -12.48 32.40 22.60
C ALA A 98 -13.44 31.19 22.66
N PRO A 99 -14.77 31.36 22.80
CA PRO A 99 -15.71 30.24 22.74
C PRO A 99 -15.63 29.47 21.43
N LEU A 100 -15.52 30.14 20.27
CA LEU A 100 -15.42 29.46 18.98
C LEU A 100 -14.14 28.65 18.86
N ALA A 101 -13.01 29.18 19.34
CA ALA A 101 -11.76 28.45 19.41
C ALA A 101 -11.90 27.18 20.25
N ILE A 102 -12.42 27.30 21.48
CA ILE A 102 -12.62 26.16 22.38
C ILE A 102 -13.52 25.10 21.73
N THR A 103 -14.68 25.50 21.17
CA THR A 103 -15.59 24.57 20.49
C THR A 103 -14.92 23.89 19.31
N THR A 104 -14.18 24.62 18.49
CA THR A 104 -13.48 24.06 17.32
C THR A 104 -12.47 23.00 17.76
N PHE A 105 -11.63 23.30 18.74
CA PHE A 105 -10.64 22.34 19.25
C PHE A 105 -11.28 21.16 19.97
N ALA A 106 -12.37 21.37 20.73
CA ALA A 106 -13.12 20.30 21.38
C ALA A 106 -13.74 19.33 20.35
N VAL A 107 -14.30 19.86 19.26
CA VAL A 107 -14.82 19.05 18.14
C VAL A 107 -13.71 18.23 17.49
N LEU A 108 -12.56 18.85 17.19
CA LEU A 108 -11.41 18.16 16.58
C LEU A 108 -10.86 17.07 17.51
N ALA A 109 -10.71 17.36 18.80
CA ALA A 109 -10.23 16.40 19.80
C ALA A 109 -11.21 15.23 19.96
N GLY A 110 -12.51 15.52 20.09
CA GLY A 110 -13.55 14.51 20.20
C GLY A 110 -13.65 13.63 18.95
N ALA A 111 -13.61 14.24 17.76
CA ALA A 111 -13.61 13.49 16.50
C ALA A 111 -12.36 12.64 16.34
N SER A 112 -11.18 13.16 16.67
CA SER A 112 -9.92 12.41 16.60
C SER A 112 -9.92 11.22 17.57
N ALA A 113 -10.42 11.41 18.80
CA ALA A 113 -10.56 10.33 19.77
C ALA A 113 -11.57 9.26 19.30
N ALA A 114 -12.71 9.69 18.73
CA ALA A 114 -13.72 8.79 18.18
C ALA A 114 -13.23 8.05 16.92
N HIS A 115 -12.38 8.66 16.10
CA HIS A 115 -11.72 7.98 14.99
C HIS A 115 -10.74 6.93 15.51
N ALA A 116 -9.83 7.33 16.41
CA ALA A 116 -8.82 6.46 17.00
C ALA A 116 -9.42 5.21 17.67
N SER A 117 -10.54 5.36 18.41
CA SER A 117 -11.20 4.23 19.08
C SER A 117 -11.86 3.25 18.11
N ARG A 118 -12.17 3.68 16.88
CA ARG A 118 -12.80 2.85 15.85
C ARG A 118 -11.80 2.19 14.91
N VAL A 119 -10.54 2.64 14.87
CA VAL A 119 -9.50 2.11 13.96
C VAL A 119 -9.42 0.57 13.91
N PRO A 120 -9.53 -0.18 15.04
CA PRO A 120 -9.46 -1.64 15.00
C PRO A 120 -10.59 -2.32 14.19
N GLY A 121 -11.73 -1.66 14.01
CA GLY A 121 -12.88 -2.15 13.23
C GLY A 121 -13.31 -1.21 12.10
N PHE A 122 -12.54 -0.16 11.84
CA PHE A 122 -12.81 0.78 10.77
C PHE A 122 -12.36 0.15 9.46
N GLU A 123 -13.31 -0.40 8.71
CA GLU A 123 -13.13 -0.65 7.29
C GLU A 123 -13.35 0.68 6.57
N PRO A 124 -12.28 1.39 6.16
CA PRO A 124 -12.52 2.62 5.45
C PRO A 124 -13.22 2.26 4.15
N PRO A 125 -14.19 3.08 3.72
CA PRO A 125 -14.81 2.86 2.43
C PRO A 125 -13.72 2.86 1.34
N LEU A 126 -13.96 2.09 0.27
CA LEU A 126 -13.20 2.13 -0.99
C LEU A 126 -11.83 1.41 -1.00
N GLY A 127 -11.59 0.46 -0.09
CA GLY A 127 -10.38 -0.38 -0.14
C GLY A 127 -9.12 0.34 0.34
N VAL A 128 -9.28 1.39 1.15
CA VAL A 128 -8.17 2.01 1.88
C VAL A 128 -7.78 1.07 3.02
N THR A 129 -6.49 0.88 3.21
CA THR A 129 -5.89 0.10 4.28
C THR A 129 -5.58 1.04 5.44
N THR A 130 -6.08 0.71 6.63
CA THR A 130 -5.80 1.49 7.85
C THR A 130 -4.32 1.44 8.21
N ILE A 131 -3.85 2.42 8.99
CA ILE A 131 -2.49 2.42 9.52
C ILE A 131 -2.23 1.14 10.33
N ALA A 132 -3.19 0.70 11.15
CA ALA A 132 -3.07 -0.52 11.96
C ALA A 132 -2.98 -1.79 11.10
N ALA A 133 -3.83 -1.94 10.08
CA ALA A 133 -3.77 -3.08 9.18
C ALA A 133 -2.48 -3.10 8.36
N LEU A 134 -2.04 -1.95 7.84
CA LEU A 134 -0.77 -1.85 7.11
C LEU A 134 0.42 -2.16 8.03
N ARG A 135 0.39 -1.67 9.28
CA ARG A 135 1.40 -1.99 10.30
C ARG A 135 1.47 -3.49 10.54
N ALA A 136 0.33 -4.17 10.71
CA ALA A 136 0.30 -5.63 10.87
C ALA A 136 0.91 -6.33 9.65
N HIS A 137 0.54 -5.94 8.43
CA HIS A 137 1.14 -6.53 7.23
C HIS A 137 2.66 -6.36 7.14
N VAL A 138 3.22 -5.24 7.61
CA VAL A 138 4.65 -4.93 7.48
C VAL A 138 5.47 -5.47 8.66
N LEU A 139 4.97 -5.26 9.88
CA LEU A 139 5.73 -5.40 11.14
C LEU A 139 5.29 -6.57 12.02
N ASP A 140 4.28 -7.35 11.63
CA ASP A 140 3.93 -8.55 12.40
C ASP A 140 5.16 -9.46 12.52
N PRO A 141 5.53 -9.88 13.75
CA PRO A 141 6.78 -10.59 13.99
C PRO A 141 6.82 -11.99 13.37
N ASP A 142 5.66 -12.61 13.15
CA ASP A 142 5.55 -13.97 12.63
C ASP A 142 5.28 -13.99 11.13
N VAL A 143 4.44 -13.08 10.63
CA VAL A 143 3.95 -13.11 9.24
C VAL A 143 4.17 -11.80 8.47
N GLY A 144 4.77 -10.80 9.09
CA GLY A 144 4.99 -9.49 8.48
C GLY A 144 5.94 -9.53 7.28
N TRP A 145 5.79 -8.60 6.36
CA TRP A 145 6.62 -8.53 5.15
C TRP A 145 8.11 -8.33 5.45
N LEU A 146 8.47 -7.63 6.54
CA LEU A 146 9.86 -7.55 6.97
C LEU A 146 10.39 -8.91 7.44
N ARG A 147 9.57 -9.69 8.16
CA ARG A 147 9.94 -11.06 8.58
C ARG A 147 10.15 -11.96 7.37
N VAL A 148 9.24 -11.89 6.39
CA VAL A 148 9.34 -12.62 5.12
C VAL A 148 10.62 -12.23 4.37
N GLY A 149 10.92 -10.93 4.26
CA GLY A 149 12.14 -10.45 3.62
C GLY A 149 13.40 -10.95 4.33
N ALA A 150 13.47 -10.80 5.66
CA ALA A 150 14.60 -11.30 6.44
C ALA A 150 14.81 -12.82 6.25
N ALA A 151 13.75 -13.62 6.32
CA ALA A 151 13.85 -15.06 6.11
C ALA A 151 14.32 -15.44 4.68
N LEU A 152 13.90 -14.68 3.66
CA LEU A 152 14.42 -14.85 2.30
C LEU A 152 15.91 -14.51 2.23
N GLY A 153 16.32 -13.38 2.81
CA GLY A 153 17.73 -12.97 2.89
C GLY A 153 18.58 -14.03 3.57
N ASP A 154 18.18 -14.47 4.76
CA ASP A 154 18.85 -15.52 5.53
C ASP A 154 18.92 -16.85 4.77
N THR A 155 17.89 -17.19 4.00
CA THR A 155 17.82 -18.44 3.23
C THR A 155 18.79 -18.42 2.05
N PHE A 156 18.88 -17.29 1.36
CA PHE A 156 19.64 -17.11 0.14
C PHE A 156 20.98 -16.38 0.35
N ASP A 157 21.41 -16.26 1.61
CA ASP A 157 22.66 -15.59 1.99
C ASP A 157 22.77 -14.15 1.45
N HIS A 158 21.64 -13.46 1.30
CA HIS A 158 21.54 -12.14 0.68
C HIS A 158 22.18 -12.07 -0.73
N ASP A 159 22.19 -13.18 -1.48
CA ASP A 159 22.83 -13.24 -2.80
C ASP A 159 22.08 -12.38 -3.83
N PRO A 160 22.67 -11.27 -4.33
CA PRO A 160 22.00 -10.36 -5.26
C PRO A 160 21.82 -10.98 -6.66
N SER A 161 22.46 -12.11 -6.97
CA SER A 161 22.24 -12.85 -8.21
C SER A 161 20.90 -13.59 -8.22
N ILE A 162 20.27 -13.79 -7.06
CA ILE A 162 18.94 -14.36 -6.91
C ILE A 162 17.91 -13.24 -6.95
N SER A 163 16.94 -13.38 -7.86
CA SER A 163 15.94 -12.37 -8.12
C SER A 163 14.53 -12.79 -7.73
N VAL A 164 13.78 -11.85 -7.16
CA VAL A 164 12.45 -12.08 -6.60
C VAL A 164 11.43 -11.06 -7.09
N ALA A 165 10.28 -11.52 -7.60
CA ALA A 165 9.17 -10.64 -7.98
C ALA A 165 8.16 -10.52 -6.83
N VAL A 166 7.92 -9.28 -6.40
CA VAL A 166 7.10 -8.95 -5.23
C VAL A 166 6.16 -7.78 -5.49
N ARG A 167 5.03 -7.74 -4.80
CA ARG A 167 4.15 -6.57 -4.71
C ARG A 167 4.50 -5.62 -3.55
N PRO A 168 4.87 -6.09 -2.34
CA PRO A 168 5.33 -5.19 -1.28
C PRO A 168 6.81 -4.80 -1.51
N ALA A 169 7.07 -4.13 -2.64
CA ALA A 169 8.42 -3.80 -3.14
C ALA A 169 9.22 -2.83 -2.28
N GLY A 170 8.64 -2.31 -1.18
CA GLY A 170 9.36 -1.54 -0.17
C GLY A 170 9.89 -2.38 1.00
N ALA A 171 9.15 -3.39 1.46
CA ALA A 171 9.46 -4.09 2.71
C ALA A 171 10.30 -5.35 2.50
N ILE A 172 9.89 -6.21 1.57
CA ILE A 172 10.61 -7.48 1.33
C ILE A 172 12.01 -7.23 0.80
N PRO A 173 12.22 -6.42 -0.27
CA PRO A 173 13.56 -6.21 -0.80
C PRO A 173 14.47 -5.50 0.19
N PHE A 174 13.92 -4.58 0.99
CA PHE A 174 14.67 -3.87 2.03
C PHE A 174 15.25 -4.82 3.09
N ALA A 175 14.48 -5.83 3.50
CA ALA A 175 14.93 -6.79 4.51
C ALA A 175 15.69 -7.99 3.93
N SER A 176 15.44 -8.36 2.68
CA SER A 176 16.08 -9.53 2.06
C SER A 176 17.41 -9.23 1.39
N ASP A 177 17.64 -7.99 0.95
CA ASP A 177 18.80 -7.58 0.13
C ASP A 177 18.99 -8.45 -1.14
N LEU A 178 17.87 -8.95 -1.67
CA LEU A 178 17.84 -9.70 -2.93
C LEU A 178 17.46 -8.75 -4.06
N THR A 179 17.89 -9.06 -5.28
CA THR A 179 17.43 -8.33 -6.47
C THR A 179 15.91 -8.50 -6.58
N ALA A 180 15.17 -7.39 -6.62
CA ALA A 180 13.71 -7.45 -6.61
C ALA A 180 13.07 -6.74 -7.80
N ILE A 181 12.05 -7.38 -8.39
CA ILE A 181 11.18 -6.76 -9.38
C ILE A 181 9.86 -6.39 -8.70
N ASP A 182 9.53 -5.10 -8.75
CA ASP A 182 8.23 -4.60 -8.32
C ASP A 182 7.16 -4.94 -9.34
N MET A 183 6.30 -5.89 -8.99
CA MET A 183 5.23 -6.36 -9.85
C MET A 183 4.13 -5.31 -10.09
N LEU A 184 4.10 -4.21 -9.35
CA LEU A 184 3.11 -3.14 -9.51
C LEU A 184 3.59 -2.00 -10.42
N GLY A 185 4.87 -2.01 -10.80
CA GLY A 185 5.47 -0.97 -11.64
C GLY A 185 5.65 0.38 -10.94
N LEU A 186 5.52 0.46 -9.61
CA LEU A 186 5.85 1.67 -8.85
C LEU A 186 7.34 2.00 -9.03
N ASN A 187 8.20 0.98 -8.96
CA ASN A 187 9.64 1.10 -9.13
C ASN A 187 10.13 0.61 -10.50
N ASP A 188 9.39 -0.27 -11.18
CA ASP A 188 9.74 -0.78 -12.52
C ASP A 188 9.03 0.03 -13.62
N VAL A 189 9.81 0.76 -14.41
CA VAL A 189 9.29 1.65 -15.49
C VAL A 189 8.74 0.87 -16.67
N TRP A 190 9.22 -0.35 -16.92
CA TRP A 190 8.69 -1.16 -18.01
C TRP A 190 7.30 -1.66 -17.65
N ILE A 191 7.12 -2.21 -16.45
CA ILE A 191 5.80 -2.61 -15.92
C ILE A 191 4.89 -1.38 -15.82
N ALA A 192 5.45 -0.21 -15.50
CA ALA A 192 4.70 1.05 -15.50
C ALA A 192 3.90 1.32 -16.79
N ARG A 193 4.46 0.90 -17.92
CA ARG A 193 3.96 1.22 -19.27
C ARG A 193 3.28 0.04 -19.96
N HIS A 194 3.71 -1.18 -19.65
CA HIS A 194 3.32 -2.39 -20.36
C HIS A 194 2.68 -3.45 -19.43
N GLY A 195 2.47 -3.12 -18.15
CA GLY A 195 1.82 -4.01 -17.21
C GLY A 195 0.39 -4.37 -17.60
N THR A 196 -0.04 -5.58 -17.26
CA THR A 196 -1.41 -6.05 -17.49
C THR A 196 -2.36 -5.32 -16.54
N PRO A 197 -3.43 -4.66 -17.04
CA PRO A 197 -4.42 -4.03 -16.17
C PRO A 197 -5.07 -5.02 -15.20
N VAL A 198 -5.24 -4.62 -13.95
CA VAL A 198 -5.86 -5.45 -12.89
C VAL A 198 -7.07 -4.73 -12.31
N ARG A 199 -8.16 -5.48 -12.10
CA ARG A 199 -9.33 -5.04 -11.34
C ARG A 199 -9.48 -5.89 -10.07
N TYR A 200 -9.97 -5.25 -9.01
CA TYR A 200 -10.16 -5.86 -7.69
C TYR A 200 -11.65 -6.02 -7.41
N PRO A 201 -12.26 -7.17 -7.72
CA PRO A 201 -13.72 -7.37 -7.60
C PRO A 201 -14.25 -7.14 -6.17
N GLU A 202 -13.42 -7.32 -5.15
CA GLU A 202 -13.74 -7.04 -3.75
C GLU A 202 -13.78 -5.54 -3.41
N ILE A 203 -13.22 -4.68 -4.25
CA ILE A 203 -13.23 -3.23 -4.06
C ILE A 203 -14.34 -2.66 -4.90
N ARG A 204 -15.25 -1.90 -4.29
CA ARG A 204 -16.34 -1.22 -5.02
C ARG A 204 -15.76 -0.31 -6.11
N GLY A 205 -16.09 -0.61 -7.37
CA GLY A 205 -15.55 0.08 -8.55
C GLY A 205 -14.29 -0.57 -9.15
N GLY A 206 -13.77 -1.64 -8.54
CA GLY A 206 -12.67 -2.44 -9.08
C GLY A 206 -11.30 -1.77 -9.06
N TYR A 207 -11.18 -0.59 -8.45
CA TYR A 207 -10.00 0.27 -8.55
C TYR A 207 -9.28 0.41 -7.22
N ARG A 208 -7.96 0.18 -7.20
CA ARG A 208 -7.09 0.42 -6.05
C ARG A 208 -5.96 1.35 -6.48
N PRO A 209 -5.86 2.58 -5.93
CA PRO A 209 -4.80 3.52 -6.27
C PRO A 209 -3.41 2.90 -6.16
N GLY A 210 -2.57 3.11 -7.18
CA GLY A 210 -1.20 2.56 -7.25
C GLY A 210 -1.10 1.05 -7.52
N HIS A 211 -2.22 0.37 -7.76
CA HIS A 211 -2.28 -1.09 -7.92
C HIS A 211 -2.98 -1.49 -9.25
N ALA A 212 -3.03 -0.58 -10.22
CA ALA A 212 -3.85 -0.69 -11.42
C ALA A 212 -3.31 -1.66 -12.50
N VAL A 213 -2.06 -2.08 -12.38
CA VAL A 213 -1.47 -3.08 -13.27
C VAL A 213 -0.68 -4.13 -12.48
N THR A 214 -0.28 -5.18 -13.17
CA THR A 214 0.66 -6.19 -12.68
C THR A 214 1.69 -6.55 -13.76
N ALA A 215 2.86 -7.02 -13.35
CA ALA A 215 3.87 -7.56 -14.26
C ALA A 215 3.32 -8.77 -15.07
N PRO A 216 3.46 -8.76 -16.40
CA PRO A 216 3.23 -9.94 -17.24
C PRO A 216 4.26 -11.04 -16.96
N LEU A 217 3.88 -12.31 -17.05
CA LEU A 217 4.78 -13.44 -16.77
C LEU A 217 5.95 -13.54 -17.75
N ASP A 218 5.71 -13.24 -19.02
CA ASP A 218 6.74 -13.24 -20.06
C ASP A 218 7.82 -12.19 -19.77
N TYR A 219 7.44 -11.04 -19.21
CA TYR A 219 8.40 -10.04 -18.75
C TYR A 219 9.22 -10.55 -17.57
N LEU A 220 8.59 -11.13 -16.55
CA LEU A 220 9.32 -11.69 -15.41
C LEU A 220 10.32 -12.77 -15.86
N ALA A 221 9.94 -13.60 -16.84
CA ALA A 221 10.80 -14.66 -17.37
C ALA A 221 12.00 -14.07 -18.11
N ARG A 222 11.78 -13.09 -19.00
CA ARG A 222 12.86 -12.39 -19.71
C ARG A 222 13.78 -11.61 -18.78
N SER A 223 13.26 -11.10 -17.68
CA SER A 223 14.04 -10.39 -16.65
C SER A 223 14.80 -11.34 -15.71
N GLY A 224 14.73 -12.66 -15.94
CA GLY A 224 15.49 -13.66 -15.20
C GLY A 224 14.98 -13.90 -13.78
N VAL A 225 13.72 -13.58 -13.48
CA VAL A 225 13.13 -13.76 -12.14
C VAL A 225 13.21 -15.22 -11.71
N ASN A 226 13.87 -15.49 -10.58
CA ASN A 226 13.97 -16.84 -10.05
C ASN A 226 12.75 -17.20 -9.21
N LEU A 227 12.29 -16.28 -8.37
CA LEU A 227 11.22 -16.52 -7.40
C LEU A 227 10.09 -15.52 -7.58
N ILE A 228 8.84 -15.98 -7.57
CA ILE A 228 7.66 -15.09 -7.54
C ILE A 228 6.92 -15.29 -6.22
N LEU A 229 6.88 -14.24 -5.39
CA LEU A 229 5.98 -14.21 -4.23
C LEU A 229 4.65 -13.53 -4.56
N ALA A 230 4.66 -12.53 -5.46
CA ALA A 230 3.54 -11.61 -5.64
C ALA A 230 3.07 -11.00 -4.31
N HIS A 231 1.96 -11.48 -3.74
CA HIS A 231 1.60 -11.19 -2.35
C HIS A 231 2.01 -12.37 -1.45
N PRO A 232 2.82 -12.17 -0.39
CA PRO A 232 3.31 -13.27 0.43
C PRO A 232 2.19 -14.17 0.96
N VAL A 233 2.36 -15.48 0.81
CA VAL A 233 1.46 -16.49 1.37
C VAL A 233 2.20 -17.20 2.48
N VAL A 234 1.83 -16.88 3.72
CA VAL A 234 2.36 -17.56 4.89
C VAL A 234 1.40 -18.68 5.31
N VAL A 235 1.95 -19.86 5.55
CA VAL A 235 1.20 -21.08 5.90
C VAL A 235 1.94 -21.86 6.98
N PRO A 236 1.25 -22.77 7.70
CA PRO A 236 1.94 -23.79 8.48
C PRO A 236 2.87 -24.61 7.58
N GLU A 237 4.08 -24.85 8.06
CA GLU A 237 5.12 -25.56 7.34
C GLU A 237 4.71 -27.00 6.98
N ALA A 238 3.81 -27.61 7.75
CA ALA A 238 3.30 -28.96 7.46
C ALA A 238 2.40 -29.04 6.20
N ALA A 239 1.84 -27.92 5.72
CA ALA A 239 0.74 -27.93 4.74
C ALA A 239 0.95 -27.14 3.42
N PRO A 240 2.15 -27.06 2.82
CA PRO A 240 2.30 -26.36 1.55
C PRO A 240 1.91 -27.27 0.38
N SER A 241 1.12 -26.71 -0.53
CA SER A 241 0.86 -27.29 -1.83
C SER A 241 0.76 -26.17 -2.87
N PRO A 242 1.01 -26.46 -4.17
CA PRO A 242 0.67 -25.55 -5.25
C PRO A 242 -0.80 -25.10 -5.23
N ALA A 243 -1.73 -25.97 -4.81
CA ALA A 243 -3.12 -25.58 -4.64
C ALA A 243 -3.27 -24.52 -3.53
N THR A 244 -2.51 -24.62 -2.44
CA THR A 244 -2.53 -23.64 -1.34
C THR A 244 -2.07 -22.26 -1.81
N ILE A 245 -0.98 -22.17 -2.58
CA ILE A 245 -0.49 -20.86 -3.06
C ILE A 245 -1.50 -20.21 -4.01
N LEU A 246 -2.12 -20.99 -4.90
CA LEU A 246 -3.13 -20.48 -5.83
C LEU A 246 -4.43 -20.08 -5.14
N ALA A 247 -4.90 -20.89 -4.18
CA ALA A 247 -6.11 -20.61 -3.42
C ALA A 247 -5.94 -19.36 -2.54
N LYS A 248 -4.77 -19.17 -1.91
CA LYS A 248 -4.52 -18.05 -0.99
C LYS A 248 -4.00 -16.79 -1.68
N ASN A 249 -3.40 -16.91 -2.85
CA ASN A 249 -2.92 -15.77 -3.61
C ASN A 249 -3.56 -15.75 -5.00
N ARG A 250 -4.74 -15.11 -4.99
CA ARG A 250 -5.55 -14.75 -6.17
C ARG A 250 -4.79 -14.00 -7.26
N HIS A 251 -3.64 -13.40 -6.96
CA HIS A 251 -2.83 -12.73 -7.99
C HIS A 251 -2.15 -13.74 -8.89
N PHE A 252 -1.85 -14.95 -8.41
CA PHE A 252 -1.37 -16.00 -9.29
C PHE A 252 -2.45 -16.40 -10.32
N ALA A 253 -3.72 -16.52 -9.91
CA ALA A 253 -4.80 -16.78 -10.87
C ALA A 253 -4.93 -15.68 -11.93
N ALA A 254 -4.84 -14.41 -11.52
CA ALA A 254 -4.89 -13.25 -12.44
C ALA A 254 -3.69 -13.18 -13.41
N LEU A 255 -2.58 -13.80 -13.05
CA LEU A 255 -1.37 -13.88 -13.88
C LEU A 255 -1.39 -15.09 -14.84
N GLY A 256 -2.45 -15.91 -14.82
CA GLY A 256 -2.59 -17.06 -15.71
C GLY A 256 -1.75 -18.26 -15.28
N PHE A 257 -1.41 -18.35 -14.00
CA PHE A 257 -0.63 -19.46 -13.51
C PHE A 257 -1.43 -20.76 -13.40
N ASP A 258 -0.78 -21.87 -13.76
CA ASP A 258 -1.33 -23.23 -13.69
C ASP A 258 -0.67 -24.04 -12.57
N ALA A 259 -1.51 -24.58 -11.67
CA ALA A 259 -1.12 -25.46 -10.58
C ALA A 259 -0.31 -26.67 -11.04
N ALA A 260 -0.64 -27.20 -12.22
CA ALA A 260 -0.03 -28.41 -12.75
C ALA A 260 1.43 -28.22 -13.16
N SER A 261 1.87 -26.98 -13.38
CA SER A 261 3.25 -26.63 -13.75
C SER A 261 4.06 -25.99 -12.61
N ALA A 262 3.41 -25.72 -11.48
CA ALA A 262 3.98 -24.92 -10.42
C ALA A 262 4.95 -25.73 -9.54
N ARG A 263 6.22 -25.31 -9.53
CA ARG A 263 7.19 -25.70 -8.49
C ARG A 263 7.16 -24.65 -7.40
N VAL A 264 6.73 -25.03 -6.20
CA VAL A 264 6.62 -24.12 -5.05
C VAL A 264 7.74 -24.41 -4.08
N LEU A 265 8.60 -23.43 -3.87
CA LEU A 265 9.61 -23.43 -2.83
C LEU A 265 8.98 -23.03 -1.49
N VAL A 266 9.27 -23.84 -0.47
CA VAL A 266 8.85 -23.60 0.91
C VAL A 266 10.03 -22.98 1.66
N VAL A 267 9.92 -21.69 2.00
CA VAL A 267 10.96 -20.96 2.73
C VAL A 267 10.53 -20.85 4.20
N PRO A 268 11.24 -21.48 5.15
CA PRO A 268 10.87 -21.45 6.56
C PRO A 268 10.94 -20.03 7.15
N LEU A 269 9.94 -19.66 7.95
CA LEU A 269 9.93 -18.44 8.75
C LEU A 269 10.23 -18.71 10.23
N GLY A 270 10.46 -19.98 10.61
CA GLY A 270 10.49 -20.39 12.01
C GLY A 270 9.09 -20.54 12.60
N ASN A 271 8.99 -20.97 13.86
CA ASN A 271 7.73 -21.15 14.59
C ASN A 271 6.72 -22.09 13.89
N GLY A 272 7.19 -23.02 13.05
CA GLY A 272 6.35 -23.91 12.25
C GLY A 272 5.60 -23.21 11.11
N LEU A 273 6.03 -22.00 10.72
CA LEU A 273 5.50 -21.25 9.59
C LEU A 273 6.48 -21.22 8.41
N ALA A 274 5.95 -21.08 7.21
CA ALA A 274 6.73 -20.90 5.99
C ALA A 274 6.04 -19.93 5.04
N VAL A 275 6.85 -19.20 4.26
CA VAL A 275 6.37 -18.44 3.10
C VAL A 275 6.53 -19.28 1.83
N LEU A 276 5.52 -19.24 0.98
CA LEU A 276 5.53 -19.93 -0.31
C LEU A 276 6.01 -19.00 -1.41
N ALA A 277 7.00 -19.44 -2.17
CA ALA A 277 7.48 -18.77 -3.37
C ALA A 277 7.33 -19.71 -4.56
N TRP A 278 6.85 -19.19 -5.68
CA TRP A 278 6.91 -19.94 -6.93
C TRP A 278 8.36 -19.95 -7.42
N TYR A 279 8.95 -21.14 -7.58
CA TYR A 279 10.25 -21.29 -8.22
C TYR A 279 10.07 -21.23 -9.74
N PHE A 280 10.25 -20.03 -10.29
CA PHE A 280 9.75 -19.63 -11.59
C PHE A 280 10.76 -19.90 -12.71
N THR A 281 11.94 -19.31 -12.65
CA THR A 281 13.03 -19.59 -13.59
C THR A 281 14.14 -20.36 -12.86
N PRO A 282 14.48 -21.58 -13.31
CA PRO A 282 15.57 -22.35 -12.73
C PRO A 282 16.89 -21.57 -12.68
N SER A 283 17.65 -21.73 -11.61
CA SER A 283 18.95 -21.11 -11.39
C SER A 283 19.85 -22.05 -10.60
N ALA A 284 21.10 -22.20 -11.05
CA ALA A 284 22.09 -23.02 -10.37
C ALA A 284 22.34 -22.53 -8.93
N GLN A 285 22.26 -21.23 -8.69
CA GLN A 285 22.40 -20.61 -7.37
C GLN A 285 21.24 -21.03 -6.47
N VAL A 286 19.99 -20.88 -6.94
CA VAL A 286 18.81 -21.31 -6.17
C VAL A 286 18.83 -22.82 -5.91
N ASP A 287 19.16 -23.63 -6.92
CA ASP A 287 19.25 -25.08 -6.80
C ASP A 287 20.33 -25.51 -5.79
N ALA A 288 21.48 -24.84 -5.79
CA ALA A 288 22.54 -25.09 -4.82
C ALA A 288 22.09 -24.76 -3.39
N VAL A 289 21.36 -23.66 -3.18
CA VAL A 289 20.79 -23.32 -1.87
C VAL A 289 19.75 -24.35 -1.44
N ILE A 290 18.86 -24.76 -2.35
CA ILE A 290 17.84 -25.79 -2.09
C ILE A 290 18.51 -27.10 -1.65
N ALA A 291 19.52 -27.56 -2.38
CA ALA A 291 20.24 -28.79 -2.08
C ALA A 291 21.01 -28.69 -0.76
N ARG A 292 21.77 -27.59 -0.55
CA ARG A 292 22.61 -27.38 0.63
C ARG A 292 21.80 -27.23 1.91
N ARG A 293 20.66 -26.56 1.86
CA ARG A 293 19.80 -26.29 3.04
C ARG A 293 18.65 -27.29 3.17
N GLY A 294 18.54 -28.26 2.27
CA GLY A 294 17.46 -29.25 2.28
C GLY A 294 16.07 -28.63 2.15
N LEU A 295 15.94 -27.53 1.39
CA LEU A 295 14.66 -26.84 1.24
C LEU A 295 13.67 -27.72 0.47
N ARG A 296 12.39 -27.68 0.87
CA ARG A 296 11.36 -28.45 0.20
C ARG A 296 10.83 -27.72 -1.03
N LEU A 297 10.74 -28.47 -2.12
CA LEU A 297 9.98 -28.13 -3.32
C LEU A 297 8.70 -28.98 -3.38
N ALA A 298 7.55 -28.33 -3.50
CA ALA A 298 6.26 -28.98 -3.75
C ALA A 298 5.84 -28.75 -5.20
N GLY A 299 5.34 -29.79 -5.87
CA GLY A 299 4.93 -29.74 -7.29
C GLY A 299 5.54 -30.85 -8.14
N PRO A 300 5.36 -30.80 -9.47
CA PRO A 300 5.95 -31.76 -10.40
C PRO A 300 7.48 -31.68 -10.38
N ARG A 301 8.13 -32.80 -10.67
CA ARG A 301 9.58 -32.87 -10.89
C ARG A 301 9.94 -32.34 -12.27
#